data_AF-A0A8I1Q242-F1
#
_entry.id   AF-A0A8I1Q242-F1
#
_cell.length_a   1.000
_cell.length_b   1.000
_cell.length_c   1.000
_cell.angle_alpha   90.00
_cell.angle_beta   90.00
_cell.angle_gamma   90.00
#
_symmetry.space_group_name_H-M   'P 1'
#
loop_
_entity.id
_entity.type
_entity.pdbx_description
1 polymer ?
#
loop_
_entity_poly.entity_id
_entity_poly.type
_entity_poly.pdbx_seq_one_letter_code
_entity_poly.pdbx_strand_id
1 'polypeptide(L)'
;MSTPPAPPPPGWYPSPDGSSTSMWWDGAQWVPQQQAALPGSTPAQPSPTAAAGYRSAHYPVNQWQPVTTPPPVKLAIATQVLLLVTAVSALANIAHESFGIAGATDFLGGDDSAMSRLRTYDLFALPITVFGLICMIATGVLWVVWQYHAAKQVPGRTRRSPGWHAGAWFVPVVSLWFPYQNITDLWRATGRSRPSWQILWWVLWLASNVTAQVSSRLYAVAQDLELLRVSMWIDIVGEILTLAAVPFAVLIVRGITRDLQRISPVAPRPVH
;
A
#
# COMPACT_ATOMS: atom_id res chain seq x y z
N MET A 1 37.78 -46.21 -37.92
CA MET A 1 36.60 -47.07 -37.67
C MET A 1 36.10 -46.74 -36.28
N SER A 2 35.07 -45.90 -36.17
CA SER A 2 34.45 -45.50 -34.90
C SER A 2 33.55 -46.63 -34.41
N THR A 3 33.78 -47.09 -33.19
CA THR A 3 32.89 -48.03 -32.50
C THR A 3 31.52 -47.37 -32.29
N PRO A 4 30.40 -48.07 -32.60
CA PRO A 4 29.08 -47.53 -32.30
C PRO A 4 28.91 -47.38 -30.78
N PRO A 5 28.15 -46.36 -30.31
CA PRO A 5 27.88 -46.18 -28.89
C PRO A 5 27.18 -47.41 -28.32
N ALA A 6 27.57 -47.80 -27.10
CA ALA A 6 26.91 -48.89 -26.39
C ALA A 6 25.42 -48.55 -26.18
N PRO A 7 24.50 -49.51 -26.39
CA PRO A 7 23.08 -49.27 -26.19
C PRO A 7 22.81 -48.91 -24.72
N PRO A 8 21.82 -48.03 -24.46
CA PRO A 8 21.44 -47.68 -23.10
C PRO A 8 20.93 -48.92 -22.32
N PRO A 9 21.05 -48.94 -20.99
CA PRO A 9 20.43 -49.98 -20.17
C PRO A 9 18.89 -49.96 -20.32
N PRO A 10 18.19 -51.06 -20.05
CA PRO A 10 16.73 -51.08 -20.12
C PRO A 10 16.08 -50.01 -19.23
N GLY A 11 15.20 -49.21 -19.80
CA GLY A 11 14.70 -48.00 -19.12
C GLY A 11 13.81 -47.11 -19.99
N TRP A 12 13.22 -46.08 -19.38
CA TRP A 12 12.46 -45.06 -20.10
C TRP A 12 13.39 -43.97 -20.62
N TYR A 13 13.27 -43.65 -21.91
CA TYR A 13 14.03 -42.58 -22.55
C TYR A 13 13.13 -41.67 -23.38
N PRO A 14 13.55 -40.42 -23.66
CA PRO A 14 12.92 -39.58 -24.66
C PRO A 14 12.92 -40.30 -26.01
N SER A 15 11.82 -40.16 -26.76
CA SER A 15 11.72 -40.79 -28.07
C SER A 15 12.85 -40.32 -29.00
N PRO A 16 13.54 -41.23 -29.71
CA PRO A 16 14.62 -40.86 -30.64
C PRO A 16 14.15 -39.99 -31.82
N ASP A 17 12.85 -39.97 -32.11
CA ASP A 17 12.25 -39.12 -33.16
C ASP A 17 12.03 -37.66 -32.73
N GLY A 18 12.40 -37.29 -31.48
CA GLY A 18 12.28 -35.94 -30.95
C GLY A 18 10.86 -35.57 -30.48
N SER A 19 9.92 -36.53 -30.46
CA SER A 19 8.60 -36.32 -29.89
C SER A 19 8.63 -36.23 -28.36
N SER A 20 7.66 -35.52 -27.76
CA SER A 20 7.55 -35.37 -26.31
C SER A 20 7.06 -36.64 -25.59
N THR A 21 6.99 -37.78 -26.28
CA THR A 21 6.57 -39.06 -25.72
C THR A 21 7.78 -39.86 -25.24
N SER A 22 7.66 -40.51 -24.08
CA SER A 22 8.67 -41.43 -23.57
C SER A 22 8.48 -42.82 -24.17
N MET A 23 9.56 -43.45 -24.61
CA MET A 23 9.58 -44.85 -25.03
C MET A 23 10.39 -45.71 -24.06
N TRP A 24 10.00 -46.97 -23.91
CA TRP A 24 10.74 -47.95 -23.12
C TRP A 24 11.76 -48.67 -23.99
N TRP A 25 13.00 -48.78 -23.53
CA TRP A 25 14.02 -49.65 -24.12
C TRP A 25 14.05 -50.97 -23.34
N ASP A 26 13.82 -52.10 -24.01
CA ASP A 26 13.83 -53.43 -23.38
C ASP A 26 15.20 -54.15 -23.47
N GLY A 27 16.19 -53.51 -24.09
CA GLY A 27 17.51 -54.10 -24.37
C GLY A 27 17.68 -54.58 -25.81
N ALA A 28 16.61 -54.66 -26.60
CA ALA A 28 16.64 -55.07 -28.00
C ALA A 28 15.84 -54.14 -28.94
N GLN A 29 14.75 -53.56 -28.47
CA GLN A 29 13.85 -52.68 -29.24
C GLN A 29 13.19 -51.59 -28.37
N TRP A 30 12.67 -50.57 -29.04
CA TRP A 30 11.90 -49.50 -28.43
C TRP A 30 10.40 -49.85 -28.42
N VAL A 31 9.76 -49.73 -27.25
CA VAL A 31 8.34 -50.06 -27.06
C VAL A 31 7.55 -48.78 -26.72
N PRO A 32 6.48 -48.46 -27.48
CA PRO A 32 5.61 -47.32 -27.18
C PRO A 32 4.85 -47.48 -25.87
N GLN A 33 4.61 -46.35 -25.18
CA GLN A 33 3.93 -46.30 -23.88
C GLN A 33 2.54 -46.97 -23.87
N GLN A 34 1.83 -46.94 -25.00
CA GLN A 34 0.49 -47.55 -25.12
C GLN A 34 0.51 -49.08 -25.15
N GLN A 35 1.62 -49.71 -25.52
CA GLN A 35 1.75 -51.17 -25.61
C GLN A 35 2.37 -51.81 -24.36
N ALA A 36 3.05 -51.04 -23.51
CA ALA A 36 3.58 -51.50 -22.23
C ALA A 36 2.51 -51.79 -21.15
N ALA A 37 1.23 -51.59 -21.48
CA ALA A 37 0.08 -51.76 -20.58
C ALA A 37 -0.70 -53.08 -20.80
N LEU A 38 -0.12 -54.08 -21.47
CA LEU A 38 -0.72 -55.43 -21.55
C LEU A 38 -0.58 -56.16 -20.20
N PRO A 39 -1.65 -56.82 -19.70
CA PRO A 39 -1.59 -57.51 -18.42
C PRO A 39 -0.73 -58.77 -18.52
N GLY A 40 0.39 -58.83 -17.80
CA GLY A 40 1.19 -60.04 -17.65
C GLY A 40 2.72 -59.88 -17.60
N SER A 41 3.27 -58.69 -17.79
CA SER A 41 4.73 -58.48 -17.68
C SER A 41 5.09 -57.09 -17.12
N THR A 42 4.74 -56.84 -15.87
CA THR A 42 5.24 -55.68 -15.12
C THR A 42 6.30 -56.16 -14.12
N PRO A 43 7.61 -55.91 -14.32
CA PRO A 43 8.49 -55.73 -13.19
C PRO A 43 8.11 -54.40 -12.54
N ALA A 44 7.82 -54.44 -11.24
CA ALA A 44 7.45 -53.28 -10.44
C ALA A 44 8.34 -52.08 -10.73
N GLN A 45 7.74 -50.90 -10.92
CA GLN A 45 8.49 -49.65 -10.75
C GLN A 45 9.17 -49.69 -9.38
N PRO A 46 10.49 -49.49 -9.27
CA PRO A 46 11.04 -49.09 -7.99
C PRO A 46 10.38 -47.75 -7.63
N SER A 47 9.59 -47.78 -6.57
CA SER A 47 9.13 -46.58 -5.87
C SER A 47 10.33 -45.63 -5.70
N PRO A 48 10.24 -44.34 -6.05
CA PRO A 48 11.30 -43.40 -5.73
C PRO A 48 11.24 -43.07 -4.22
N THR A 49 11.61 -44.04 -3.38
CA THR A 49 11.77 -43.86 -1.92
C THR A 49 13.17 -44.16 -1.42
N ALA A 50 14.17 -44.28 -2.30
CA ALA A 50 15.56 -44.42 -1.85
C ALA A 50 16.58 -43.85 -2.87
N ALA A 51 16.50 -42.54 -3.14
CA ALA A 51 17.63 -41.79 -3.66
C ALA A 51 17.77 -40.52 -2.81
N ALA A 52 18.90 -40.40 -2.12
CA ALA A 52 19.21 -39.31 -1.23
C ALA A 52 19.07 -37.94 -1.94
N GLY A 53 18.41 -36.99 -1.26
CA GLY A 53 18.84 -35.59 -1.30
C GLY A 53 18.16 -34.61 -2.25
N TYR A 54 17.18 -34.99 -3.06
CA TYR A 54 16.38 -34.00 -3.82
C TYR A 54 14.89 -34.28 -3.67
N ARG A 55 14.33 -33.86 -2.53
CA ARG A 55 12.89 -33.57 -2.46
C ARG A 55 12.63 -32.45 -3.46
N SER A 56 12.10 -32.79 -4.63
CA SER A 56 11.32 -31.85 -5.42
C SER A 56 10.16 -31.42 -4.53
N ALA A 57 10.36 -30.32 -3.81
CA ALA A 57 9.31 -29.63 -3.10
C ALA A 57 8.27 -29.26 -4.15
N HIS A 58 7.22 -30.07 -4.24
CA HIS A 58 5.95 -29.60 -4.75
C HIS A 58 5.50 -28.51 -3.77
N TYR A 59 5.99 -27.29 -3.99
CA TYR A 59 5.48 -26.12 -3.30
C TYR A 59 4.02 -26.01 -3.74
N PRO A 60 3.04 -26.13 -2.83
CA PRO A 60 1.67 -25.84 -3.18
C PRO A 60 1.63 -24.38 -3.67
N VAL A 61 1.13 -24.20 -4.88
CA VAL A 61 1.18 -22.95 -5.68
C VAL A 61 0.56 -21.73 -4.97
N ASN A 62 0.00 -21.84 -3.76
CA ASN A 62 -0.52 -20.68 -3.01
C ASN A 62 -0.69 -20.92 -1.50
N GLN A 63 0.25 -21.57 -0.81
CA GLN A 63 0.25 -21.53 0.66
C GLN A 63 0.95 -20.27 1.15
N TRP A 64 0.24 -19.15 1.11
CA TRP A 64 0.66 -17.97 1.83
C TRP A 64 1.01 -18.34 3.28
N GLN A 65 2.13 -17.84 3.76
CA GLN A 65 2.52 -18.06 5.15
C GLN A 65 1.36 -17.70 6.09
N PRO A 66 1.07 -18.53 7.11
CA PRO A 66 0.04 -18.24 8.08
C PRO A 66 0.28 -16.87 8.74
N VAL A 67 -0.79 -16.11 8.99
CA VAL A 67 -0.70 -14.84 9.72
C VAL A 67 -0.36 -15.16 11.17
N THR A 68 0.87 -14.85 11.60
CA THR A 68 1.37 -15.18 12.95
C THR A 68 1.31 -14.01 13.94
N THR A 69 1.05 -12.79 13.46
CA THR A 69 1.04 -11.58 14.29
C THR A 69 -0.38 -11.01 14.43
N PRO A 70 -0.72 -10.42 15.60
CA PRO A 70 -2.06 -9.87 15.82
C PRO A 70 -2.31 -8.62 14.97
N PRO A 71 -3.57 -8.36 14.55
CA PRO A 71 -3.97 -7.19 13.76
C PRO A 71 -3.64 -5.87 14.49
N PRO A 72 -3.22 -4.79 13.78
CA PRO A 72 -2.75 -3.56 14.41
C PRO A 72 -3.95 -2.65 14.74
N VAL A 73 -4.95 -3.19 15.44
CA VAL A 73 -6.27 -2.56 15.64
C VAL A 73 -6.16 -1.26 16.44
N LYS A 74 -5.37 -1.26 17.51
CA LYS A 74 -5.17 -0.05 18.35
C LYS A 74 -4.56 1.09 17.55
N LEU A 75 -3.55 0.79 16.73
CA LEU A 75 -2.93 1.75 15.82
C LEU A 75 -3.96 2.26 14.79
N ALA A 76 -4.75 1.35 14.20
CA ALA A 76 -5.78 1.72 13.24
C ALA A 76 -6.84 2.67 13.82
N ILE A 77 -7.28 2.43 15.06
CA ILE A 77 -8.21 3.31 15.77
C ILE A 77 -7.56 4.66 16.04
N ALA A 78 -6.33 4.68 16.57
CA ALA A 78 -5.59 5.91 16.84
C ALA A 78 -5.39 6.75 15.57
N THR A 79 -5.00 6.12 14.45
CA THR A 79 -4.88 6.78 13.14
C THR A 79 -6.21 7.36 12.68
N GLN A 80 -7.33 6.63 12.82
CA GLN A 80 -8.65 7.14 12.45
C GLN A 80 -9.08 8.33 13.30
N VAL A 81 -8.88 8.28 14.62
CA VAL A 81 -9.17 9.41 15.51
C VAL A 81 -8.35 10.63 15.09
N LEU A 82 -7.06 10.45 14.82
CA LEU A 82 -6.19 11.57 14.48
C LEU A 82 -6.45 12.15 13.08
N LEU A 83 -6.91 11.33 12.13
CA LEU A 83 -7.44 11.81 10.85
C LEU A 83 -8.67 12.71 11.06
N LEU A 84 -9.56 12.38 12.00
CA LEU A 84 -10.71 13.23 12.34
C LEU A 84 -10.30 14.50 13.09
N VAL A 85 -9.31 14.43 13.98
CA VAL A 85 -8.72 15.62 14.62
C VAL A 85 -8.10 16.54 13.57
N THR A 86 -7.40 15.98 12.57
CA THR A 86 -6.84 16.74 11.45
C THR A 86 -7.94 17.39 10.61
N ALA A 87 -9.08 16.72 10.40
CA ALA A 87 -10.23 17.33 9.73
C ALA A 87 -10.79 18.55 10.50
N VAL A 88 -10.86 18.47 11.84
CA VAL A 88 -11.26 19.60 12.68
C VAL A 88 -10.24 20.73 12.60
N SER A 89 -8.94 20.41 12.61
CA SER A 89 -7.87 21.39 12.42
C SER A 89 -7.96 22.08 11.06
N ALA A 90 -8.22 21.33 9.99
CA ALA A 90 -8.39 21.88 8.64
C ALA A 90 -9.57 22.87 8.58
N LEU A 91 -10.70 22.55 9.23
CA LEU A 91 -11.83 23.47 9.34
C LEU A 91 -11.47 24.75 10.11
N ALA A 92 -10.71 24.63 11.21
CA ALA A 92 -10.24 25.77 11.96
C ALA A 92 -9.30 26.66 11.12
N ASN A 93 -8.42 26.05 10.32
CA ASN A 93 -7.53 26.77 9.42
C ASN A 93 -8.30 27.48 8.29
N ILE A 94 -9.29 26.83 7.67
CA ILE A 94 -10.18 27.47 6.69
C ILE A 94 -10.88 28.69 7.30
N ALA A 95 -11.41 28.57 8.51
CA ALA A 95 -12.07 29.69 9.20
C ALA A 95 -11.09 30.83 9.48
N HIS A 96 -9.86 30.49 9.89
CA HIS A 96 -8.79 31.45 10.14
C HIS A 96 -8.38 32.21 8.89
N GLU A 97 -8.13 31.51 7.78
CA GLU A 97 -7.78 32.14 6.50
C GLU A 97 -8.94 32.96 5.94
N SER A 98 -10.18 32.49 6.08
CA SER A 98 -11.36 33.26 5.68
C SER A 98 -11.48 34.57 6.47
N PHE A 99 -11.16 34.55 7.76
CA PHE A 99 -11.11 35.75 8.60
C PHE A 99 -9.98 36.71 8.16
N GLY A 100 -8.80 36.17 7.84
CA GLY A 100 -7.67 36.94 7.29
C GLY A 100 -8.01 37.61 5.96
N ILE A 101 -8.62 36.86 5.02
CA ILE A 101 -9.04 37.36 3.70
C ILE A 101 -10.06 38.49 3.82
N ALA A 102 -11.03 38.37 4.74
CA ALA A 102 -12.00 39.43 4.98
C ALA A 102 -11.32 40.71 5.51
N GLY A 103 -10.43 40.57 6.50
CA GLY A 103 -9.64 41.70 7.01
C GLY A 103 -8.75 42.35 5.95
N ALA A 104 -8.09 41.54 5.13
CA ALA A 104 -7.23 42.02 4.04
C ALA A 104 -8.04 42.75 2.96
N THR A 105 -9.23 42.25 2.63
CA THR A 105 -10.11 42.84 1.62
C THR A 105 -10.64 44.20 2.06
N ASP A 106 -11.07 44.32 3.32
CA ASP A 106 -11.55 45.60 3.85
C ASP A 106 -10.43 46.63 3.94
N PHE A 107 -9.23 46.23 4.38
CA PHE A 107 -8.07 47.13 4.43
C PHE A 107 -7.67 47.63 3.03
N LEU A 108 -7.63 46.74 2.03
CA LEU A 108 -7.38 47.13 0.63
C LEU A 108 -8.49 48.02 0.05
N GLY A 109 -9.71 47.94 0.59
CA GLY A 109 -10.83 48.83 0.27
C GLY A 109 -10.74 50.22 0.93
N GLY A 110 -9.71 50.49 1.74
CA GLY A 110 -9.51 51.76 2.44
C GLY A 110 -10.12 51.83 3.84
N ASP A 111 -10.59 50.70 4.41
CA ASP A 111 -11.04 50.64 5.80
C ASP A 111 -9.85 50.42 6.75
N ASP A 112 -9.26 51.53 7.22
CA ASP A 112 -8.15 51.50 8.18
C ASP A 112 -8.50 50.79 9.50
N SER A 113 -9.80 50.68 9.86
CA SER A 113 -10.23 49.98 11.07
C SER A 113 -10.00 48.46 10.99
N ALA A 114 -9.89 47.92 9.77
CA ALA A 114 -9.57 46.52 9.52
C ALA A 114 -8.19 46.09 10.05
N MET A 115 -7.28 47.04 10.31
CA MET A 115 -5.99 46.78 10.96
C MET A 115 -6.11 46.02 12.29
N SER A 116 -7.17 46.27 13.07
CA SER A 116 -7.44 45.54 14.32
C SER A 116 -7.76 44.06 14.10
N ARG A 117 -8.48 43.75 13.02
CA ARG A 117 -8.79 42.37 12.59
C ARG A 117 -7.55 41.66 12.09
N LEU A 118 -6.72 42.33 11.28
CA LEU A 118 -5.44 41.78 10.81
C LEU A 118 -4.50 41.45 11.98
N ARG A 119 -4.41 42.30 13.01
CA ARG A 119 -3.65 41.97 14.23
C ARG A 119 -4.19 40.74 14.97
N THR A 120 -5.50 40.54 14.96
CA THR A 120 -6.13 39.35 15.55
C THR A 120 -5.83 38.10 14.72
N TYR A 121 -5.84 38.22 13.39
CA TYR A 121 -5.36 37.17 12.50
C TYR A 121 -3.90 36.79 12.83
N ASP A 122 -2.99 37.76 12.88
CA ASP A 122 -1.57 37.51 13.20
C ASP A 122 -1.38 36.82 14.57
N LEU A 123 -2.19 37.19 15.57
CA LEU A 123 -2.15 36.59 16.91
C LEU A 123 -2.47 35.08 16.90
N PHE A 124 -3.40 34.64 16.05
CA PHE A 124 -3.83 33.25 15.96
C PHE A 124 -3.05 32.42 14.93
N ALA A 125 -2.35 33.07 13.99
CA ALA A 125 -1.63 32.40 12.90
C ALA A 125 -0.62 31.37 13.41
N LEU A 126 0.26 31.74 14.35
CA LEU A 126 1.28 30.83 14.88
C LEU A 126 0.68 29.65 15.66
N PRO A 127 -0.23 29.84 16.65
CA PRO A 127 -0.87 28.71 17.34
C PRO A 127 -1.58 27.72 16.41
N ILE A 128 -2.34 28.22 15.42
CA ILE A 128 -3.07 27.39 14.46
C ILE A 128 -2.10 26.59 13.60
N THR A 129 -1.06 27.25 13.06
CA THR A 129 -0.02 26.60 12.25
C THR A 129 0.70 25.51 13.03
N VAL A 130 1.12 25.80 14.27
CA VAL A 130 1.84 24.83 15.12
C VAL A 130 0.95 23.64 15.47
N PHE A 131 -0.32 23.88 15.83
CA PHE A 131 -1.26 22.81 16.15
C PHE A 131 -1.54 21.92 14.93
N GLY A 132 -1.76 22.53 13.75
CA GLY A 132 -1.93 21.82 12.49
C GLY A 132 -0.72 20.96 12.13
N LEU A 133 0.49 21.50 12.29
CA LEU A 133 1.74 20.77 12.06
C LEU A 133 1.89 19.57 12.99
N ILE A 134 1.58 19.72 14.28
CA ILE A 134 1.59 18.61 15.26
C ILE A 134 0.60 17.52 14.84
N CYS A 135 -0.63 17.90 14.48
CA CYS A 135 -1.66 16.96 14.02
C CYS A 135 -1.21 16.19 12.76
N MET A 136 -0.61 16.90 11.79
CA MET A 136 -0.11 16.31 10.55
C MET A 136 1.04 15.33 10.80
N ILE A 137 2.04 15.70 11.60
CA ILE A 137 3.17 14.82 11.95
C ILE A 137 2.68 13.59 12.69
N ALA A 138 1.85 13.77 13.72
CA ALA A 138 1.35 12.65 14.50
C ALA A 138 0.48 11.70 13.64
N THR A 139 -0.31 12.24 12.70
CA THR A 139 -1.11 11.46 11.73
C THR A 139 -0.21 10.66 10.81
N GLY A 140 0.80 11.31 10.22
CA GLY A 140 1.77 10.66 9.35
C GLY A 140 2.52 9.53 10.05
N VAL A 141 2.99 9.76 11.28
CA VAL A 141 3.68 8.74 12.08
C VAL A 141 2.77 7.55 12.37
N LEU A 142 1.57 7.77 12.90
CA LEU A 142 0.63 6.67 13.19
C LEU A 142 0.19 5.93 11.93
N TRP A 143 -0.03 6.63 10.82
CA TRP A 143 -0.33 6.03 9.52
C TRP A 143 0.79 5.11 9.06
N VAL A 144 2.03 5.59 9.05
CA VAL A 144 3.21 4.84 8.62
C VAL A 144 3.45 3.61 9.51
N VAL A 145 3.35 3.78 10.83
CA VAL A 145 3.51 2.67 11.79
C VAL A 145 2.40 1.64 11.61
N TRP A 146 1.14 2.07 11.47
CA TRP A 146 0.03 1.18 11.16
C TRP A 146 0.27 0.41 9.86
N GLN A 147 0.67 1.09 8.79
CA GLN A 147 0.88 0.50 7.46
C GLN A 147 2.03 -0.51 7.47
N TYR A 148 3.10 -0.23 8.20
CA TYR A 148 4.22 -1.16 8.44
C TYR A 148 3.73 -2.44 9.11
N HIS A 149 2.98 -2.32 10.21
CA HIS A 149 2.45 -3.47 10.94
C HIS A 149 1.41 -4.26 10.13
N ALA A 150 0.58 -3.58 9.35
CA ALA A 150 -0.36 -4.21 8.42
C ALA A 150 0.37 -5.08 7.39
N ALA A 151 1.47 -4.58 6.81
CA ALA A 151 2.29 -5.34 5.87
C ALA A 151 2.99 -6.55 6.52
N LYS A 152 3.44 -6.45 7.78
CA LYS A 152 4.05 -7.57 8.51
C LYS A 152 3.10 -8.76 8.74
N GLN A 153 1.79 -8.53 8.73
CA GLN A 153 0.81 -9.61 8.92
C GLN A 153 0.59 -10.46 7.68
N VAL A 154 0.98 -9.96 6.52
CA VAL A 154 0.74 -10.62 5.24
C VAL A 154 2.08 -10.91 4.54
N PRO A 155 3.00 -11.64 5.19
CA PRO A 155 4.33 -11.87 4.65
C PRO A 155 4.24 -12.61 3.30
N GLY A 156 5.00 -12.10 2.33
CA GLY A 156 5.02 -12.61 0.96
C GLY A 156 3.82 -12.19 0.09
N ARG A 157 2.76 -11.58 0.64
CA ARG A 157 1.54 -11.22 -0.12
C ARG A 157 1.59 -9.86 -0.81
N THR A 158 2.57 -9.03 -0.47
CA THR A 158 2.76 -7.67 -1.01
C THR A 158 3.96 -7.63 -1.94
N ARG A 159 3.98 -6.71 -2.91
CA ARG A 159 5.10 -6.58 -3.86
C ARG A 159 6.39 -6.12 -3.19
N ARG A 160 6.26 -5.41 -2.06
CA ARG A 160 7.37 -4.79 -1.32
C ARG A 160 7.41 -5.27 0.12
N SER A 161 8.58 -5.16 0.72
CA SER A 161 8.79 -5.46 2.13
C SER A 161 8.01 -4.48 3.03
N PRO A 162 7.69 -4.86 4.28
CA PRO A 162 7.04 -3.97 5.24
C PRO A 162 7.80 -2.64 5.45
N GLY A 163 9.14 -2.67 5.41
CA GLY A 163 9.96 -1.46 5.51
C GLY A 163 9.67 -0.47 4.38
N TRP A 164 9.45 -0.94 3.15
CA TRP A 164 9.07 -0.09 2.01
C TRP A 164 7.64 0.42 2.07
N HIS A 165 6.74 -0.25 2.82
CA HIS A 165 5.42 0.29 3.11
C HIS A 165 5.50 1.56 3.97
N ALA A 166 6.51 1.67 4.83
CA ALA A 166 6.79 2.86 5.62
C ALA A 166 7.71 3.86 4.91
N GLY A 167 8.85 3.41 4.40
CA GLY A 167 9.90 4.27 3.84
C GLY A 167 9.50 4.99 2.56
N ALA A 168 8.55 4.47 1.79
CA ALA A 168 8.11 5.07 0.53
C ALA A 168 7.56 6.49 0.68
N TRP A 169 7.09 6.88 1.87
CA TRP A 169 6.57 8.22 2.13
C TRP A 169 7.67 9.29 2.22
N PHE A 170 8.91 8.90 2.54
CA PHE A 170 10.00 9.82 2.86
C PHE A 170 11.01 10.00 1.72
N VAL A 171 10.84 9.25 0.62
CA VAL A 171 11.70 9.34 -0.56
C VAL A 171 10.96 10.16 -1.63
N PRO A 172 11.37 11.40 -1.95
CA PRO A 172 10.54 12.37 -2.69
C PRO A 172 10.01 11.90 -4.04
N VAL A 173 10.84 11.22 -4.84
CA VAL A 173 10.40 10.72 -6.16
C VAL A 173 9.46 9.52 -5.97
N VAL A 174 9.79 8.63 -5.05
CA VAL A 174 9.06 7.38 -4.78
C VAL A 174 7.69 7.65 -4.15
N SER A 175 7.58 8.69 -3.31
CA SER A 175 6.35 9.05 -2.60
C SER A 175 5.21 9.44 -3.54
N LEU A 176 5.50 9.74 -4.81
CA LEU A 176 4.50 10.07 -5.83
C LEU A 176 3.64 8.87 -6.29
N TRP A 177 4.10 7.62 -6.10
CA TRP A 177 3.31 6.45 -6.51
C TRP A 177 3.46 5.18 -5.67
N PHE A 178 4.56 4.98 -4.93
CA PHE A 178 4.71 3.77 -4.11
C PHE A 178 3.67 3.70 -2.98
N PRO A 179 3.35 4.78 -2.25
CA PRO A 179 2.36 4.68 -1.18
C PRO A 179 0.98 4.22 -1.68
N TYR A 180 0.53 4.73 -2.82
CA TYR A 180 -0.68 4.26 -3.50
C TYR A 180 -0.63 2.76 -3.83
N GLN A 181 0.50 2.29 -4.38
CA GLN A 181 0.70 0.87 -4.69
C GLN A 181 0.75 0.02 -3.42
N ASN A 182 1.40 0.49 -2.36
CA ASN A 182 1.52 -0.21 -1.10
C ASN A 182 0.17 -0.41 -0.42
N ILE A 183 -0.72 0.61 -0.46
CA ILE A 183 -2.11 0.45 0.01
C ILE A 183 -2.90 -0.51 -0.89
N THR A 184 -2.73 -0.43 -2.21
CA THR A 184 -3.33 -1.37 -3.18
C THR A 184 -2.93 -2.82 -2.88
N ASP A 185 -1.66 -3.04 -2.57
CA ASP A 185 -1.12 -4.35 -2.24
C ASP A 185 -1.70 -4.88 -0.93
N LEU A 186 -1.92 -4.03 0.08
CA LEU A 186 -2.57 -4.44 1.33
C LEU A 186 -4.02 -4.90 1.11
N TRP A 187 -4.81 -4.23 0.26
CA TRP A 187 -6.14 -4.72 -0.12
C TRP A 187 -6.08 -6.09 -0.79
N ARG A 188 -5.17 -6.26 -1.75
CA ARG A 188 -4.99 -7.53 -2.47
C ARG A 188 -4.54 -8.66 -1.56
N ALA A 189 -3.67 -8.35 -0.59
CA ALA A 189 -3.17 -9.31 0.39
C ALA A 189 -4.24 -9.85 1.33
N THR A 190 -5.37 -9.16 1.49
CA THR A 190 -6.55 -9.65 2.21
C THR A 190 -7.60 -10.32 1.31
N GLY A 191 -7.27 -10.56 0.03
CA GLY A 191 -8.16 -11.19 -0.95
C GLY A 191 -9.16 -10.23 -1.60
N ARG A 192 -9.00 -8.92 -1.41
CA ARG A 192 -9.91 -7.90 -1.93
C ARG A 192 -9.27 -7.10 -3.08
N SER A 193 -10.01 -6.83 -4.14
CA SER A 193 -9.58 -5.84 -5.13
C SER A 193 -9.53 -4.44 -4.49
N ARG A 194 -8.58 -3.60 -4.93
CA ARG A 194 -8.58 -2.19 -4.49
C ARG A 194 -9.92 -1.53 -4.82
N PRO A 195 -10.48 -0.71 -3.92
CA PRO A 195 -11.66 0.08 -4.25
C PRO A 195 -11.38 1.06 -5.41
N SER A 196 -12.38 1.30 -6.26
CA SER A 196 -12.27 2.26 -7.38
C SER A 196 -11.98 3.68 -6.88
N TRP A 197 -12.61 4.08 -5.78
CA TRP A 197 -12.44 5.40 -5.16
C TRP A 197 -11.05 5.64 -4.54
N GLN A 198 -10.19 4.63 -4.37
CA GLN A 198 -8.86 4.82 -3.78
C GLN A 198 -8.00 5.80 -4.58
N ILE A 199 -8.24 5.92 -5.90
CA ILE A 199 -7.56 6.92 -6.72
C ILE A 199 -7.95 8.34 -6.34
N LEU A 200 -9.20 8.58 -5.93
CA LEU A 200 -9.67 9.89 -5.49
C LEU A 200 -8.92 10.33 -4.23
N TRP A 201 -8.81 9.44 -3.24
CA TRP A 201 -7.97 9.68 -2.05
C TRP A 201 -6.56 10.13 -2.42
N TRP A 202 -5.93 9.41 -3.35
CA TRP A 202 -4.55 9.67 -3.73
C TRP A 202 -4.38 11.00 -4.45
N VAL A 203 -5.26 11.30 -5.40
CA VAL A 203 -5.25 12.57 -6.14
C VAL A 203 -5.56 13.74 -5.22
N LEU A 204 -6.53 13.61 -4.32
CA LEU A 204 -6.87 14.65 -3.33
C LEU A 204 -5.67 14.93 -2.40
N TRP A 205 -5.02 13.88 -1.90
CA TRP A 205 -3.84 14.04 -1.05
C TRP A 205 -2.66 14.67 -1.80
N LEU A 206 -2.37 14.24 -3.05
CA LEU A 206 -1.31 14.87 -3.84
C LEU A 206 -1.63 16.33 -4.15
N ALA A 207 -2.86 16.62 -4.57
CA ALA A 207 -3.30 17.98 -4.87
C ALA A 207 -3.20 18.88 -3.64
N SER A 208 -3.61 18.40 -2.46
CA SER A 208 -3.51 19.19 -1.22
C SER A 208 -2.05 19.50 -0.83
N ASN A 209 -1.13 18.55 -1.04
CA ASN A 209 0.29 18.78 -0.81
C ASN A 209 0.87 19.81 -1.79
N VAL A 210 0.47 19.76 -3.06
CA VAL A 210 0.91 20.74 -4.07
C VAL A 210 0.40 22.13 -3.71
N THR A 211 -0.89 22.29 -3.37
CA THR A 211 -1.46 23.58 -2.98
C THR A 211 -0.81 24.13 -1.71
N ALA A 212 -0.54 23.28 -0.71
CA ALA A 212 0.16 23.70 0.51
C ALA A 212 1.58 24.21 0.21
N GLN A 213 2.32 23.52 -0.66
CA GLN A 213 3.65 23.97 -1.11
C GLN A 213 3.60 25.28 -1.88
N VAL A 214 2.60 25.47 -2.74
CA VAL A 214 2.41 26.72 -3.50
C VAL A 214 2.02 27.87 -2.56
N SER A 215 1.03 27.66 -1.68
CA SER A 215 0.60 28.61 -0.63
C SER A 215 1.78 29.06 0.22
N SER A 216 2.54 28.12 0.78
CA SER A 216 3.70 28.41 1.62
C SER A 216 4.79 29.20 0.90
N ARG A 217 5.06 28.89 -0.37
CA ARG A 217 6.03 29.63 -1.18
C ARG A 217 5.55 31.05 -1.48
N LEU A 218 4.28 31.23 -1.83
CA LEU A 218 3.71 32.57 -2.06
C LEU A 218 3.74 33.40 -0.79
N TYR A 219 3.33 32.82 0.35
CA TYR A 219 3.40 33.47 1.66
C TYR A 219 4.85 33.94 1.97
N ALA A 220 5.85 33.08 1.73
CA ALA A 220 7.25 33.38 2.03
C ALA A 220 7.85 34.51 1.17
N VAL A 221 7.32 34.76 -0.04
CA VAL A 221 7.80 35.81 -0.94
C VAL A 221 6.87 37.02 -1.00
N ALA A 222 5.75 37.02 -0.27
CA ALA A 222 4.79 38.11 -0.28
C ALA A 222 5.43 39.40 0.26
N GLN A 223 5.35 40.47 -0.53
CA GLN A 223 5.84 41.82 -0.17
C GLN A 223 4.70 42.83 0.00
N ASP A 224 3.49 42.43 -0.34
CA ASP A 224 2.27 43.21 -0.25
C ASP A 224 1.09 42.34 0.22
N LEU A 225 0.02 43.01 0.61
CA LEU A 225 -1.17 42.36 1.16
C LEU A 225 -1.99 41.63 0.07
N GLU A 226 -1.87 42.03 -1.20
CA GLU A 226 -2.59 41.34 -2.28
C GLU A 226 -2.05 39.94 -2.50
N LEU A 227 -0.72 39.80 -2.61
CA LEU A 227 -0.06 38.52 -2.78
C LEU A 227 -0.22 37.63 -1.55
N LEU A 228 -0.21 38.21 -0.34
CA LEU A 228 -0.56 37.51 0.90
C LEU A 228 -2.00 36.96 0.82
N ARG A 229 -2.98 37.77 0.43
CA ARG A 229 -4.38 37.33 0.28
C ARG A 229 -4.52 36.22 -0.76
N VAL A 230 -3.74 36.23 -1.84
CA VAL A 230 -3.71 35.14 -2.82
C VAL A 230 -3.17 33.85 -2.20
N SER A 231 -2.14 33.90 -1.35
CA SER A 231 -1.66 32.69 -0.67
C SER A 231 -2.72 32.09 0.24
N MET A 232 -3.47 32.92 0.99
CA MET A 232 -4.58 32.48 1.85
C MET A 232 -5.67 31.74 1.06
N TRP A 233 -6.05 32.23 -0.13
CA TRP A 233 -7.03 31.54 -0.98
C TRP A 233 -6.54 30.17 -1.46
N ILE A 234 -5.26 30.07 -1.84
CA ILE A 234 -4.66 28.79 -2.24
C ILE A 234 -4.59 27.83 -1.04
N ASP A 235 -4.33 28.35 0.15
CA ASP A 235 -4.34 27.57 1.39
C ASP A 235 -5.71 26.95 1.67
N ILE A 236 -6.78 27.74 1.60
CA ILE A 236 -8.17 27.27 1.74
C ILE A 236 -8.48 26.15 0.75
N VAL A 237 -8.07 26.29 -0.51
CA VAL A 237 -8.26 25.21 -1.51
C VAL A 237 -7.53 23.94 -1.08
N GLY A 238 -6.30 24.06 -0.57
CA GLY A 238 -5.54 22.94 -0.04
C GLY A 238 -6.22 22.26 1.15
N GLU A 239 -6.79 23.03 2.07
CA GLU A 239 -7.51 22.50 3.22
C GLU A 239 -8.80 21.79 2.83
N ILE A 240 -9.54 22.31 1.85
CA ILE A 240 -10.73 21.63 1.30
C ILE A 240 -10.34 20.28 0.68
N LEU A 241 -9.24 20.23 -0.07
CA LEU A 241 -8.73 18.98 -0.65
C LEU A 241 -8.32 17.98 0.43
N THR A 242 -7.62 18.44 1.48
CA THR A 242 -7.27 17.62 2.64
C THR A 242 -8.52 17.09 3.33
N LEU A 243 -9.51 17.93 3.61
CA LEU A 243 -10.78 17.56 4.24
C LEU A 243 -11.53 16.51 3.40
N ALA A 244 -11.57 16.68 2.08
CA ALA A 244 -12.16 15.72 1.16
C ALA A 244 -11.42 14.37 1.13
N ALA A 245 -10.11 14.35 1.39
CA ALA A 245 -9.30 13.11 1.44
C ALA A 245 -9.54 12.29 2.72
N VAL A 246 -9.86 12.94 3.85
CA VAL A 246 -10.05 12.30 5.17
C VAL A 246 -11.02 11.11 5.15
N PRO A 247 -12.26 11.20 4.63
CA PRO A 247 -13.19 10.07 4.66
C PRO A 247 -12.62 8.84 3.95
N PHE A 248 -11.91 9.03 2.83
CA PHE A 248 -11.28 7.92 2.13
C PHE A 248 -10.11 7.33 2.90
N ALA A 249 -9.29 8.16 3.56
CA ALA A 249 -8.20 7.70 4.42
C ALA A 249 -8.74 6.85 5.58
N VAL A 250 -9.84 7.28 6.21
CA VAL A 250 -10.53 6.50 7.26
C VAL A 250 -11.06 5.18 6.70
N LEU A 251 -11.68 5.18 5.53
CA LEU A 251 -12.17 3.96 4.88
C LEU A 251 -11.05 2.97 4.54
N ILE A 252 -9.88 3.46 4.12
CA ILE A 252 -8.67 2.65 3.87
C ILE A 252 -8.23 1.95 5.16
N VAL A 253 -7.97 2.72 6.22
CA VAL A 253 -7.47 2.18 7.48
C VAL A 253 -8.47 1.19 8.09
N ARG A 254 -9.75 1.56 8.12
CA ARG A 254 -10.82 0.74 8.67
C ARG A 254 -11.02 -0.55 7.88
N GLY A 255 -11.08 -0.47 6.55
CA GLY A 255 -11.37 -1.63 5.71
C GLY A 255 -10.23 -2.64 5.68
N ILE A 256 -8.97 -2.18 5.51
CA ILE A 256 -7.80 -3.05 5.56
C ILE A 256 -7.68 -3.71 6.94
N THR A 257 -7.84 -2.94 8.03
CA THR A 257 -7.73 -3.51 9.39
C THR A 257 -8.82 -4.54 9.66
N ARG A 258 -10.06 -4.29 9.24
CA ARG A 258 -11.17 -5.24 9.37
C ARG A 258 -10.89 -6.53 8.61
N ASP A 259 -10.37 -6.43 7.39
CA ASP A 259 -10.10 -7.61 6.58
C ASP A 259 -8.87 -8.38 7.10
N LEU A 260 -7.87 -7.69 7.65
CA LEU A 260 -6.76 -8.32 8.39
C LEU A 260 -7.27 -9.11 9.61
N GLN A 261 -8.18 -8.54 10.41
CA GLN A 261 -8.79 -9.24 11.55
C GLN A 261 -9.50 -10.54 11.12
N ARG A 262 -10.19 -10.53 9.98
CA ARG A 262 -10.94 -11.70 9.47
C ARG A 262 -10.02 -12.86 9.08
N ILE A 263 -8.84 -12.57 8.57
CA ILE A 263 -7.88 -13.58 8.13
C ILE A 263 -6.88 -13.97 9.24
N SER A 264 -6.87 -13.25 10.37
CA SER A 264 -6.04 -13.60 11.53
C SER A 264 -6.62 -14.79 12.30
N PRO A 265 -5.85 -15.86 12.56
CA PRO A 265 -6.33 -17.04 13.30
C PRO A 265 -6.59 -16.77 14.79
N VAL A 266 -6.14 -15.63 15.32
CA VAL A 266 -6.27 -15.22 16.74
C VAL A 266 -7.47 -14.27 16.96
N ALA A 267 -8.33 -14.05 15.96
CA ALA A 267 -9.54 -13.27 16.18
C ALA A 267 -10.44 -13.97 17.22
N PRO A 268 -10.84 -13.32 18.33
CA PRO A 268 -11.80 -13.91 19.25
C PRO A 268 -13.07 -14.22 18.46
N ARG A 269 -13.50 -15.49 18.47
CA ARG A 269 -14.85 -15.82 17.97
C ARG A 269 -15.84 -15.05 18.85
N PRO A 270 -16.81 -14.33 18.27
CA PRO A 270 -17.86 -13.72 19.08
C PRO A 270 -18.56 -14.84 19.84
N VAL A 271 -18.52 -14.74 21.18
CA VAL A 271 -19.31 -15.61 22.04
C VAL A 271 -20.75 -15.11 21.88
N HIS A 272 -21.61 -15.97 21.32
CA HIS A 272 -23.04 -15.73 21.21
C HIS A 272 -23.72 -15.78 22.58
#